data_AF-A0A6N9V828-F1
#
_entry.id   AF-A0A6N9V828-F1
#
_cell.length_a   1.000
_cell.length_b   1.000
_cell.length_c   1.000
_cell.angle_alpha   90.00
_cell.angle_beta   90.00
_cell.angle_gamma   90.00
#
_symmetry.space_group_name_H-M   'P 1'
#
loop_
_entity.id
_entity.type
_entity.pdbx_description
1 polymer ?
#
loop_
_entity_poly.entity_id
_entity_poly.type
_entity_poly.pdbx_seq_one_letter_code
_entity_poly.pdbx_strand_id
1 'polypeptide(L)'
;LRGLGDVIDLDEVRDIYLPLSRLLNLYVGATDGLRSALNTFLGEKGEQSGTPFVIGVAGSVAVGKSTVARLLQALLARWPEH
;
A
#
# COMPACT_ATOMS: atom_id res chain seq x y z
N LEU A 1 -8.65 -2.14 -16.39
CA LEU A 1 -8.90 -1.10 -15.35
C LEU A 1 -9.91 -0.06 -15.88
N ARG A 2 -11.10 -0.50 -16.28
CA ARG A 2 -12.25 0.37 -16.59
C ARG A 2 -13.34 -0.03 -15.62
N GLY A 3 -13.51 0.71 -14.53
CA GLY A 3 -14.42 0.31 -13.44
C GLY A 3 -14.32 1.16 -12.17
N LEU A 4 -13.30 2.02 -12.05
CA LEU A 4 -13.30 3.10 -11.07
C LEU A 4 -13.94 4.30 -11.75
N GLY A 5 -15.11 4.73 -11.29
CA GLY A 5 -15.97 5.74 -11.91
C GLY A 5 -15.39 7.16 -12.01
N ASP A 6 -14.09 7.34 -11.84
CA ASP A 6 -13.36 8.57 -12.17
C ASP A 6 -12.34 8.22 -13.26
N VAL A 7 -12.37 8.97 -14.36
CA VAL A 7 -11.37 8.85 -15.43
C VAL A 7 -10.05 9.41 -14.89
N ILE A 8 -9.27 8.57 -14.20
CA ILE A 8 -7.91 8.91 -13.81
C ILE A 8 -7.03 8.73 -15.06
N ASP A 9 -6.26 9.76 -15.39
CA ASP A 9 -5.35 9.74 -16.53
C ASP A 9 -4.24 8.70 -16.32
N LEU A 10 -3.94 7.92 -17.37
CA LEU A 10 -2.85 6.95 -17.33
C LEU A 10 -1.49 7.62 -17.13
N ASP A 11 -1.32 8.83 -17.62
CA ASP A 11 -0.10 9.60 -17.38
C ASP A 11 0.01 10.00 -15.90
N GLU A 12 -1.09 10.41 -15.27
CA GLU A 12 -1.12 10.67 -13.82
C GLU A 12 -0.82 9.41 -13.00
N VAL A 13 -1.37 8.25 -13.40
CA VAL A 13 -1.04 6.96 -12.79
C VAL A 13 0.45 6.67 -12.90
N ARG A 14 1.03 6.87 -14.09
CA ARG A 14 2.45 6.57 -14.36
C ARG A 14 3.38 7.49 -13.59
N ASP A 15 3.10 8.78 -13.59
CA ASP A 15 4.04 9.81 -13.15
C ASP A 15 3.91 10.12 -11.65
N ILE A 16 2.75 9.83 -11.04
CA ILE A 16 2.48 10.12 -9.62
C ILE A 16 2.23 8.84 -8.82
N TYR A 17 1.23 8.05 -9.20
CA TYR A 17 0.75 6.96 -8.34
C TYR A 17 1.63 5.71 -8.37
N LEU A 18 2.29 5.39 -9.49
CA LEU A 18 3.25 4.27 -9.57
C LEU A 18 4.51 4.51 -8.72
N PRO A 19 5.18 5.69 -8.77
CA PRO A 19 6.26 6.00 -7.84
C PRO A 19 5.80 5.95 -6.38
N LEU A 20 4.60 6.47 -6.08
CA LEU A 20 4.05 6.44 -4.72
C LEU A 20 3.79 5.01 -4.24
N SER A 21 3.20 4.14 -5.07
CA SER A 21 2.98 2.74 -4.70
C SER A 21 4.29 2.00 -4.47
N ARG A 22 5.33 2.28 -5.28
CA ARG A 22 6.67 1.74 -5.05
C ARG A 22 7.26 2.20 -3.71
N LEU A 23 7.11 3.49 -3.37
CA LEU A 23 7.56 4.01 -2.07
C LEU A 23 6.85 3.28 -0.92
N LEU A 24 5.53 3.15 -1.01
CA LEU A 24 4.74 2.44 0.01
C LEU A 24 5.18 0.98 0.17
N ASN A 25 5.50 0.27 -0.92
CA ASN A 25 6.04 -1.09 -0.83
C ASN A 25 7.39 -1.17 -0.11
N LEU A 26 8.27 -0.16 -0.28
CA LEU A 26 9.52 -0.10 0.48
C LEU A 26 9.25 0.03 1.98
N TYR A 27 8.25 0.84 2.38
CA TYR A 27 7.84 0.95 3.78
C TYR A 27 7.25 -0.35 4.32
N VAL A 28 6.40 -1.02 3.54
CA VAL A 28 5.81 -2.32 3.90
C VAL A 28 6.92 -3.34 4.15
N GLY A 29 7.84 -3.52 3.19
CA GLY A 29 8.94 -4.48 3.32
C GLY A 29 9.89 -4.17 4.47
N ALA A 30 10.22 -2.90 4.69
CA ALA A 30 11.06 -2.49 5.82
C ALA A 30 10.38 -2.75 7.18
N THR A 31 9.07 -2.52 7.27
CA THR A 31 8.29 -2.76 8.49
C THR A 31 8.17 -4.26 8.78
N ASP A 32 7.95 -5.07 7.74
CA ASP A 32 7.92 -6.53 7.86
C ASP A 32 9.27 -7.10 8.28
N GLY A 33 10.37 -6.61 7.70
CA GLY A 33 11.72 -6.96 8.09
C GLY A 33 12.04 -6.62 9.55
N LEU A 34 11.66 -5.42 10.01
CA LEU A 34 11.82 -5.00 11.41
C LEU A 34 11.01 -5.91 12.35
N ARG A 35 9.77 -6.22 11.97
CA ARG A 35 8.90 -7.11 12.75
C ARG A 35 9.51 -8.51 12.86
N SER A 36 10.00 -9.06 11.76
CA SER A 36 10.68 -10.36 11.74
C SER A 36 11.89 -10.40 12.68
N ALA A 37 12.71 -9.34 12.67
CA ALA A 37 13.85 -9.21 13.57
C ALA A 37 13.42 -9.14 15.06
N LEU A 38 12.36 -8.39 15.38
CA LEU A 38 11.80 -8.29 16.73
C LEU A 38 11.25 -9.63 17.21
N ASN A 39 10.48 -10.33 16.38
CA ASN A 39 9.91 -11.65 16.72
C ASN A 39 11.01 -12.67 17.01
N THR A 40 12.07 -12.64 16.19
CA THR A 40 13.27 -13.48 16.40
C THR A 40 13.95 -13.16 17.72
N PHE A 41 14.14 -11.88 18.04
CA PHE A 41 14.76 -11.44 19.29
C PHE A 41 13.94 -11.83 20.53
N LEU A 42 12.61 -11.70 20.45
CA LEU A 42 11.69 -12.04 21.54
C LEU A 42 11.45 -13.55 21.70
N GLY A 43 11.98 -14.37 20.78
CA GLY A 43 11.83 -15.83 20.83
C GLY A 43 10.41 -16.31 20.52
N GLU A 44 9.62 -15.50 19.83
CA GLU A 44 8.26 -15.86 19.44
C GLU A 44 8.30 -16.95 18.37
N LYS A 45 7.88 -18.17 18.74
CA LYS A 45 7.83 -19.33 17.85
C LYS A 45 6.50 -19.38 17.11
N GLY A 46 6.44 -18.63 16.02
CA GLY A 46 5.35 -18.67 15.06
C GLY A 46 5.49 -17.51 14.10
N GLU A 47 5.19 -17.74 12.82
CA GLU A 47 4.86 -16.61 11.94
C GLU A 47 3.71 -15.87 12.64
N GLN A 48 3.96 -14.67 13.16
CA GLN A 48 2.88 -13.75 13.48
C GLN A 48 2.24 -13.31 12.15
N SER A 49 1.56 -14.24 11.49
CA SER A 49 0.70 -13.97 10.36
C SER A 49 -0.27 -12.87 10.81
N GLY A 50 -0.18 -11.70 10.19
CA GLY A 50 -1.37 -10.87 10.09
C GLY A 50 -1.54 -9.69 11.06
N THR A 51 -0.49 -8.94 11.38
CA THR A 51 -0.72 -7.51 11.63
C THR A 51 -0.59 -6.77 10.30
N PRO A 52 -1.71 -6.34 9.69
CA PRO A 52 -1.67 -5.68 8.39
C PRO A 52 -0.97 -4.33 8.48
N PHE A 53 -0.28 -3.95 7.41
CA PHE A 53 0.20 -2.58 7.25
C PHE A 53 -0.98 -1.67 6.89
N VAL A 54 -1.28 -0.69 7.76
CA VAL A 54 -2.45 0.19 7.59
C VAL A 54 -2.02 1.51 6.96
N ILE A 55 -2.63 1.85 5.82
CA ILE A 55 -2.43 3.13 5.14
C ILE A 55 -3.65 4.01 5.35
N GLY A 56 -3.47 5.13 6.07
CA GLY A 56 -4.50 6.14 6.25
C GLY A 56 -4.53 7.14 5.09
N VAL A 57 -5.69 7.32 4.46
CA VAL A 57 -5.91 8.36 3.42
C VAL A 57 -6.85 9.43 3.96
N ALA A 58 -6.33 10.64 4.17
CA ALA A 58 -7.05 11.77 4.77
C ALA A 58 -7.16 12.98 3.81
N GLY A 59 -8.02 13.96 4.15
CA GLY A 59 -8.30 15.13 3.30
C GLY A 59 -9.76 15.61 3.37
N SER A 60 -10.03 16.78 2.78
CA SER A 60 -11.36 17.44 2.81
C SER A 60 -12.46 16.64 2.11
N VAL A 61 -13.73 17.00 2.33
CA VAL A 61 -14.89 16.41 1.64
C VAL A 61 -14.77 16.67 0.13
N ALA A 62 -15.18 15.69 -0.69
CA ALA A 62 -15.14 15.73 -2.16
C ALA A 62 -13.76 15.84 -2.85
N VAL A 63 -12.63 15.80 -2.10
CA VAL A 63 -11.27 15.88 -2.67
C VAL A 63 -10.77 14.60 -3.38
N GLY A 64 -11.61 13.57 -3.51
CA GLY A 64 -11.22 12.34 -4.22
C GLY A 64 -10.50 11.26 -3.39
N LYS A 65 -10.52 11.33 -2.04
CA LYS A 65 -9.88 10.31 -1.16
C LYS A 65 -10.23 8.86 -1.52
N SER A 66 -11.52 8.56 -1.73
CA SER A 66 -11.97 7.20 -2.03
C SER A 66 -11.46 6.71 -3.38
N THR A 67 -11.29 7.64 -4.33
CA THR A 67 -10.75 7.36 -5.66
C THR A 67 -9.26 7.02 -5.55
N VAL A 68 -8.48 7.83 -4.83
CA VAL A 68 -7.06 7.58 -4.56
C VAL A 68 -6.86 6.26 -3.79
N ALA A 69 -7.64 6.00 -2.75
CA ALA A 69 -7.52 4.79 -1.94
C ALA A 69 -7.73 3.51 -2.77
N ARG A 70 -8.74 3.48 -3.65
CA ARG A 70 -9.00 2.33 -4.51
C ARG A 70 -7.94 2.16 -5.60
N LEU A 71 -7.40 3.27 -6.14
CA LEU A 71 -6.29 3.21 -7.07
C LEU A 71 -5.04 2.61 -6.39
N LEU A 72 -4.64 3.14 -5.23
CA LEU A 72 -3.50 2.63 -4.48
C LEU A 72 -3.69 1.16 -4.12
N GLN A 73 -4.89 0.76 -3.67
CA GLN A 73 -5.20 -0.65 -3.42
C GLN A 73 -4.97 -1.53 -4.66
N ALA A 74 -5.43 -1.09 -5.84
CA ALA A 74 -5.26 -1.84 -7.08
C ALA A 74 -3.80 -1.88 -7.56
N LEU A 75 -3.00 -0.83 -7.30
CA LEU A 75 -1.58 -0.79 -7.66
C LEU A 75 -0.74 -1.68 -6.73
N LEU A 76 -0.98 -1.62 -5.42
CA LEU A 76 -0.29 -2.42 -4.41
C LEU A 76 -0.59 -3.92 -4.58
N ALA A 77 -1.84 -4.28 -4.86
CA ALA A 77 -2.24 -5.69 -5.07
C ALA A 77 -1.59 -6.37 -6.30
N ARG A 78 -0.97 -5.61 -7.20
CA ARG A 78 -0.31 -6.15 -8.41
C ARG A 78 1.19 -6.32 -8.24
N TRP A 79 1.74 -6.00 -7.06
CA TRP A 79 3.16 -6.18 -6.80
C TRP A 79 3.46 -7.65 -6.46
N PRO A 80 4.55 -8.22 -7.00
CA PRO A 80 4.85 -9.65 -6.88
C PRO A 80 5.31 -10.10 -5.48
N GLU A 81 5.46 -9.17 -4.53
CA GLU A 81 5.87 -9.47 -3.15
C GLU A 81 4.69 -9.58 -2.16
N HIS A 82 3.46 -9.57 -2.67
CA HIS A 82 2.22 -9.87 -1.93
C HIS A 82 1.71 -11.28 -2.21
#